data_AF-A0A7C9F7L7-F1
#
_entry.id   AF-A0A7C9F7L7-F1
#
_cell.length_a   1.000
_cell.length_b   1.000
_cell.length_c   1.000
_cell.angle_alpha   90.00
_cell.angle_beta   90.00
_cell.angle_gamma   90.00
#
_symmetry.space_group_name_H-M   'P 1'
#
loop_
_entity.id
_entity.type
_entity.pdbx_description
1 polymer ?
#
loop_
_entity_poly.entity_id
_entity_poly.type
_entity_poly.pdbx_seq_one_letter_code
_entity_poly.pdbx_strand_id
1 'polypeptide(L)'
;RYCSFSAREQVLAEVKRLVERFKGEEVSITVTGHSLGGALALLSAYDIAEMRLNIVRDGKGCPKKIPITVISFASPRVGNLKFKERCDELGVKQLRVINIHDKVPTMP
;
A
#
# COMPACT_ATOMS: atom_id res chain seq x y z
N ARG A 1 12.13 -1.03 -24.61
CA ARG A 1 12.24 0.03 -23.57
C ARG A 1 11.21 -0.31 -22.49
N TYR A 2 11.62 -0.65 -21.28
CA TYR A 2 10.73 -1.21 -20.24
C TYR A 2 10.07 -0.17 -19.32
N CYS A 3 10.44 1.12 -19.42
CA CYS A 3 10.05 2.15 -18.45
C CYS A 3 9.35 3.35 -19.11
N SER A 4 8.40 3.12 -20.03
CA SER A 4 7.58 4.22 -20.58
C SER A 4 6.64 4.82 -19.53
N PHE A 5 6.33 4.07 -18.47
CA PHE A 5 5.53 4.48 -17.32
C PHE A 5 6.33 4.26 -16.04
N SER A 6 6.08 5.09 -15.03
CA SER A 6 6.64 4.92 -13.68
C SER A 6 6.11 3.64 -13.01
N ALA A 7 6.87 3.09 -12.06
CA ALA A 7 6.43 1.93 -11.29
C ALA A 7 5.11 2.19 -10.55
N ARG A 8 4.91 3.43 -10.08
CA ARG A 8 3.66 3.89 -9.47
C ARG A 8 2.46 3.70 -10.41
N GLU A 9 2.57 4.20 -11.64
CA GLU A 9 1.50 4.08 -12.64
C GLU A 9 1.20 2.62 -12.97
N GLN A 10 2.24 1.80 -13.12
CA GLN A 10 2.09 0.38 -13.41
C GLN A 10 1.35 -0.35 -12.28
N VAL A 11 1.73 -0.10 -11.02
CA VAL A 11 1.08 -0.70 -9.84
C VAL A 11 -0.37 -0.24 -9.71
N LEU A 12 -0.65 1.06 -9.83
CA LEU A 12 -2.01 1.59 -9.71
C LEU A 12 -2.93 1.05 -10.81
N ALA A 13 -2.45 0.97 -12.05
CA ALA A 13 -3.21 0.40 -13.16
C ALA A 13 -3.55 -1.08 -12.92
N GLU A 14 -2.58 -1.86 -12.45
CA GLU A 14 -2.78 -3.29 -12.23
C GLU A 14 -3.67 -3.57 -11.02
N VAL A 15 -3.50 -2.84 -9.90
CA VAL A 15 -4.39 -2.94 -8.74
C VAL A 15 -5.83 -2.61 -9.13
N LYS A 16 -6.05 -1.53 -9.90
CA LYS A 16 -7.38 -1.18 -10.40
C LYS A 16 -7.98 -2.31 -11.24
N ARG A 17 -7.19 -2.91 -12.14
CA ARG A 17 -7.62 -4.03 -12.99
C ARG A 17 -8.02 -5.25 -12.16
N LEU A 18 -7.24 -5.60 -11.14
CA LEU A 18 -7.52 -6.74 -10.26
C LEU A 18 -8.75 -6.48 -9.38
N VAL A 19 -8.90 -5.27 -8.84
CA VAL A 19 -10.07 -4.90 -8.03
C VAL A 19 -11.36 -5.01 -8.82
N GLU A 20 -11.39 -4.60 -10.10
CA GLU A 20 -12.58 -4.81 -10.94
C GLU A 20 -12.77 -6.29 -11.32
N ARG A 21 -11.68 -7.02 -11.57
CA ARG A 21 -11.75 -8.45 -11.93
C ARG A 21 -12.39 -9.30 -10.83
N PHE A 22 -12.04 -9.05 -9.57
CA PHE A 22 -12.54 -9.79 -8.40
C PHE A 22 -13.70 -9.07 -7.71
N LYS A 23 -14.45 -8.26 -8.45
CA LYS A 23 -15.59 -7.52 -7.91
C LYS A 23 -16.70 -8.49 -7.48
N GLY A 24 -17.18 -8.30 -6.26
CA GLY A 24 -18.18 -9.19 -5.63
C GLY A 24 -17.57 -10.24 -4.71
N GLU A 25 -16.27 -10.47 -4.79
CA GLU A 25 -15.55 -11.35 -3.87
C GLU A 25 -15.08 -10.59 -2.62
N GLU A 26 -14.73 -11.34 -1.58
CA GLU A 26 -14.05 -10.80 -0.41
C GLU A 26 -12.55 -10.78 -0.66
N VAL A 27 -12.02 -9.58 -0.92
CA VAL A 27 -10.60 -9.37 -1.24
C VAL A 27 -9.91 -8.48 -0.21
N SER A 28 -8.59 -8.59 -0.13
CA SER A 28 -7.71 -7.70 0.63
C SER A 28 -6.49 -7.34 -0.23
N ILE A 29 -5.90 -6.17 0.01
CA ILE A 29 -4.67 -5.73 -0.67
C ILE A 29 -3.53 -5.79 0.33
N THR A 30 -2.54 -6.62 0.05
CA THR A 30 -1.32 -6.71 0.86
C THR A 30 -0.12 -6.24 0.04
N VAL A 31 0.62 -5.28 0.57
CA VAL A 31 1.86 -4.77 -0.04
C VAL A 31 3.03 -5.14 0.86
N THR A 32 4.08 -5.70 0.27
CA THR A 32 5.27 -6.12 1.02
C THR A 32 6.54 -5.66 0.35
N GLY A 33 7.61 -5.57 1.13
CA GLY A 33 8.92 -5.23 0.64
C GLY A 33 9.98 -5.30 1.73
N HIS A 34 11.22 -5.50 1.29
CA HIS A 34 12.40 -5.56 2.14
C HIS A 34 13.31 -4.35 1.87
N SER A 35 13.95 -3.81 2.92
CA SER A 35 14.86 -2.66 2.81
C SER A 35 14.17 -1.46 2.13
N LEU A 36 14.78 -0.85 1.10
CA LEU A 36 14.13 0.19 0.27
C LEU A 36 12.76 -0.25 -0.26
N GLY A 37 12.59 -1.53 -0.58
CA GLY A 37 11.30 -2.07 -1.01
C GLY A 37 10.21 -1.94 0.06
N GLY A 38 10.57 -2.02 1.34
CA GLY A 38 9.63 -1.79 2.45
C GLY A 38 9.14 -0.35 2.51
N ALA A 39 10.02 0.61 2.18
CA ALA A 39 9.66 2.01 2.06
C ALA A 39 8.71 2.25 0.87
N LEU A 40 9.04 1.67 -0.30
CA LEU A 40 8.20 1.73 -1.49
C LEU A 40 6.85 1.03 -1.30
N ALA A 41 6.80 -0.04 -0.50
CA ALA A 41 5.57 -0.74 -0.17
C ALA A 41 4.60 0.17 0.61
N LEU A 42 5.10 0.93 1.59
CA LEU A 42 4.27 1.89 2.32
C LEU A 42 3.79 3.04 1.43
N LEU A 43 4.66 3.60 0.60
CA LEU A 43 4.29 4.65 -0.36
C LEU A 43 3.24 4.16 -1.36
N SER A 44 3.38 2.94 -1.86
CA SER A 44 2.44 2.36 -2.82
C SER A 44 1.08 2.09 -2.17
N ALA A 45 1.06 1.59 -0.93
CA ALA A 45 -0.17 1.40 -0.17
C ALA A 45 -0.89 2.73 0.12
N TYR A 46 -0.14 3.77 0.45
CA TYR A 46 -0.65 5.13 0.58
C TYR A 46 -1.31 5.60 -0.73
N ASP A 47 -0.62 5.48 -1.86
CA ASP A 47 -1.14 5.90 -3.16
C ASP A 47 -2.42 5.16 -3.56
N ILE A 48 -2.48 3.85 -3.32
CA ILE A 48 -3.68 3.03 -3.57
C ILE A 48 -4.88 3.56 -2.75
N ALA A 49 -4.65 3.90 -1.48
CA ALA A 49 -5.68 4.39 -0.59
C ALA A 49 -6.11 5.83 -0.93
N GLU A 50 -5.15 6.72 -1.21
CA GLU A 50 -5.41 8.12 -1.56
C GLU A 50 -6.16 8.24 -2.90
N MET A 51 -5.82 7.41 -3.88
CA MET A 51 -6.52 7.29 -5.16
C MET A 51 -7.86 6.54 -5.07
N ARG A 52 -8.23 6.06 -3.86
CA ARG A 52 -9.48 5.34 -3.57
C ARG A 52 -9.68 4.08 -4.42
N LEU A 53 -8.59 3.44 -4.86
CA LEU A 53 -8.66 2.21 -5.65
C LEU A 53 -9.17 1.02 -4.84
N ASN A 54 -9.15 1.12 -3.52
CA ASN A 54 -9.68 0.12 -2.60
C ASN A 54 -11.15 0.35 -2.24
N ILE A 55 -11.87 1.25 -2.90
CA ILE A 55 -13.31 1.47 -2.68
C ILE A 55 -14.07 0.88 -3.85
N VAL A 56 -14.83 -0.19 -3.59
CA VAL A 56 -15.69 -0.85 -4.58
C VAL A 56 -17.15 -0.70 -4.21
N ARG A 57 -18.05 -0.76 -5.19
CA ARG A 57 -19.49 -0.89 -4.92
C ARG A 57 -19.83 -2.37 -4.83
N ASP A 58 -20.47 -2.78 -3.76
CA ASP A 58 -20.99 -4.14 -3.62
C ASP A 58 -22.21 -4.36 -4.53
N GLY A 59 -22.71 -5.60 -4.58
CA GLY A 59 -23.90 -5.96 -5.36
C GLY A 59 -25.20 -5.27 -4.93
N LYS A 60 -25.20 -4.57 -3.79
CA LYS A 60 -26.33 -3.75 -3.28
C LYS A 60 -26.11 -2.25 -3.50
N GLY A 61 -25.02 -1.86 -4.15
CA GLY A 61 -24.65 -0.48 -4.42
C GLY A 61 -24.00 0.25 -3.24
N CYS A 62 -23.75 -0.42 -2.11
CA CYS A 62 -23.08 0.17 -0.96
C CYS A 62 -21.55 0.19 -1.17
N PRO A 63 -20.85 1.27 -0.76
CA PRO A 63 -19.40 1.32 -0.86
C PRO A 63 -18.78 0.36 0.15
N LYS A 64 -18.06 -0.66 -0.34
CA LYS A 64 -17.23 -1.56 0.44
C LYS A 64 -15.77 -1.12 0.32
N LYS A 65 -15.12 -0.93 1.46
CA LYS A 65 -13.70 -0.59 1.55
C LYS A 65 -12.87 -1.87 1.69
N ILE A 66 -12.01 -2.12 0.71
CA ILE A 66 -11.04 -3.21 0.72
C ILE A 66 -9.91 -2.83 1.70
N PRO A 67 -9.60 -3.68 2.69
CA PRO A 67 -8.52 -3.41 3.64
C PRO A 67 -7.17 -3.43 2.93
N ILE A 68 -6.31 -2.47 3.27
CA ILE A 68 -4.93 -2.37 2.78
C ILE A 68 -3.98 -2.63 3.95
N THR A 69 -3.12 -3.64 3.80
CA THR A 69 -2.12 -4.02 4.79
C THR A 69 -0.72 -3.95 4.19
N VAL A 70 0.21 -3.38 4.92
CA VAL A 70 1.63 -3.33 4.58
C VAL A 70 2.40 -4.21 5.54
N ILE A 71 3.16 -5.17 5.02
CA ILE A 71 4.10 -5.97 5.81
C ILE A 71 5.49 -5.71 5.27
N SER A 72 6.29 -4.92 6.00
CA SER A 72 7.62 -4.53 5.55
C SER A 72 8.71 -5.12 6.43
N PHE A 73 9.86 -5.42 5.82
CA PHE A 73 11.01 -6.04 6.47
C PHE A 73 12.22 -5.13 6.33
N ALA A 74 12.97 -4.88 7.42
CA ALA A 74 14.17 -4.04 7.37
C ALA A 74 13.94 -2.66 6.73
N SER A 75 12.71 -2.13 6.79
CA SER A 75 12.33 -0.90 6.08
C SER A 75 12.84 0.32 6.83
N PRO A 76 13.49 1.30 6.15
CA PRO A 76 13.80 2.59 6.74
C PRO A 76 12.51 3.35 7.06
N ARG A 77 12.65 4.49 7.76
CA ARG A 77 11.52 5.40 8.01
C ARG A 77 11.07 6.03 6.70
N VAL A 78 9.78 6.36 6.60
CA VAL A 78 9.22 7.03 5.42
C VAL A 78 8.25 8.10 5.86
N GLY A 79 8.39 9.29 5.27
CA GLY A 79 7.51 10.42 5.51
C GLY A 79 7.74 11.09 6.87
N ASN A 80 6.90 12.09 7.13
CA ASN A 80 6.87 12.86 8.36
C ASN A 80 5.63 12.51 9.19
N LEU A 81 5.40 13.22 10.31
CA LEU A 81 4.25 13.01 11.16
C LEU A 81 2.91 13.13 10.39
N LYS A 82 2.76 14.15 9.54
CA LYS A 82 1.57 14.35 8.72
C LYS A 82 1.32 13.20 7.75
N PHE A 83 2.38 12.62 7.19
CA PHE A 83 2.27 11.44 6.33
C PHE A 83 1.73 10.24 7.10
N LYS A 84 2.23 10.02 8.33
CA LYS A 84 1.73 8.95 9.21
C LYS A 84 0.25 9.16 9.57
N GLU A 85 -0.12 10.37 9.99
CA GLU A 85 -1.53 10.72 10.30
C GLU A 85 -2.43 10.49 9.09
N ARG A 86 -2.00 10.88 7.90
CA ARG A 86 -2.76 10.64 6.68
C ARG A 86 -2.91 9.15 6.36
N CYS A 87 -1.88 8.33 6.57
CA CYS A 87 -1.99 6.88 6.41
C CYS A 87 -3.04 6.29 7.37
N ASP A 88 -3.06 6.77 8.63
CA ASP A 88 -4.02 6.34 9.65
C ASP A 88 -5.46 6.74 9.25
N GLU A 89 -5.68 7.97 8.78
CA GLU A 89 -6.98 8.45 8.26
C GLU A 89 -7.47 7.62 7.06
N LEU A 90 -6.57 7.31 6.14
CA LEU A 90 -6.86 6.48 4.97
C LEU A 90 -7.11 5.01 5.36
N GLY A 91 -6.80 4.61 6.59
CA GLY A 91 -6.99 3.26 7.11
C GLY A 91 -5.98 2.25 6.60
N VAL A 92 -4.79 2.70 6.19
CA VAL A 92 -3.67 1.81 5.83
C VAL A 92 -3.09 1.24 7.13
N LYS A 93 -2.99 -0.09 7.22
CA LYS A 93 -2.38 -0.76 8.37
C LYS A 93 -0.98 -1.24 8.02
N GLN A 94 -0.01 -1.02 8.90
CA GLN A 94 1.37 -1.45 8.68
C GLN A 94 1.90 -2.29 9.84
N LEU A 95 2.51 -3.43 9.49
CA LEU A 95 3.39 -4.20 10.35
C LEU A 95 4.83 -4.05 9.85
N ARG A 96 5.72 -3.55 10.71
CA ARG A 96 7.16 -3.41 10.43
C ARG A 96 7.92 -4.50 11.17
N VAL A 97 8.55 -5.40 10.42
CA VAL A 97 9.44 -6.44 10.95
C VAL A 97 10.86 -5.91 10.92
N ILE A 98 11.45 -5.81 12.11
CA ILE A 98 12.77 -5.21 12.34
C ILE A 98 13.66 -6.24 13.03
N ASN A 99 14.89 -6.38 12.54
CA ASN A 99 15.94 -7.11 13.23
C ASN A 99 16.71 -6.16 14.16
N ILE A 100 16.95 -6.57 15.41
CA ILE A 100 17.56 -5.70 16.44
C ILE A 100 18.97 -5.25 16.03
N HIS A 101 19.69 -6.07 15.27
CA HIS A 101 21.05 -5.79 14.81
C HIS A 101 21.11 -5.04 13.48
N ASP A 102 19.96 -4.75 12.86
CA ASP A 102 19.87 -3.99 11.62
C ASP A 102 19.68 -2.49 11.90
N LYS A 103 20.57 -1.67 11.31
CA LYS A 103 20.52 -0.22 11.43
C LYS A 103 19.59 0.43 10.40
N VAL A 104 19.22 -0.24 9.31
CA VAL A 104 18.40 0.35 8.23
C VAL A 104 17.07 0.91 8.77
N PRO A 105 16.32 0.23 9.67
CA PRO A 105 15.05 0.76 10.17
C PRO A 105 15.13 2.03 11.00
N THR A 106 16.35 2.38 11.46
CA THR A 106 16.64 3.63 12.18
C THR A 106 17.00 4.78 11.25
N MET A 107 17.33 4.49 10.00
CA MET A 107 17.65 5.51 9.00
C MET A 107 16.36 6.16 8.47
N PRO A 108 16.44 7.44 8.06
CA PRO A 108 15.46 8.03 7.16
C PRO A 108 15.39 7.30 5.81
#